data_AF-A0A934BBG3-F1
#
_entry.id   AF-A0A934BBG3-F1
#
_cell.length_a   1.000
_cell.length_b   1.000
_cell.length_c   1.000
_cell.angle_alpha   90.00
_cell.angle_beta   90.00
_cell.angle_gamma   90.00
#
_symmetry.space_group_name_H-M   'P 1'
#
loop_
_entity.id
_entity.type
_entity.pdbx_description
1 polymer ?
#
loop_
_entity_poly.entity_id
_entity_poly.type
_entity_poly.pdbx_seq_one_letter_code
_entity_poly.pdbx_strand_id
1 'polypeptide(L)'
;MTKISLDSIIKAVEQECGDKPEISRKAAIYISHRYSGRTLREIGERFGVGESAVARSSGRFESELKGSRMLKKRIENVHKVLALSKV
;
A
#
# COMPACT_ATOMS: atom_id res chain seq x y z
N MET A 1 13.82 -0.38 13.93
CA MET A 1 12.65 -0.35 13.02
C MET A 1 13.16 -0.49 11.59
N THR A 2 12.94 -1.64 10.97
CA THR A 2 13.33 -1.93 9.59
C THR A 2 12.44 -1.12 8.64
N LYS A 3 13.00 -0.04 8.07
CA LYS A 3 12.31 0.71 7.01
C LYS A 3 12.24 -0.17 5.77
N ILE A 4 11.04 -0.55 5.38
CA ILE A 4 10.83 -1.31 4.16
C ILE A 4 10.98 -0.36 2.97
N SER A 5 11.59 -0.84 1.89
CA SER A 5 11.71 -0.06 0.66
C SER A 5 10.35 0.05 -0.02
N LEU A 6 9.99 1.27 -0.43
CA LEU A 6 8.76 1.52 -1.20
C LEU A 6 8.75 0.72 -2.50
N ASP A 7 9.93 0.46 -3.08
CA ASP A 7 10.06 -0.36 -4.29
C ASP A 7 9.68 -1.83 -4.06
N SER A 8 10.08 -2.39 -2.92
CA SER A 8 9.69 -3.75 -2.53
C SER A 8 8.18 -3.86 -2.33
N ILE A 9 7.57 -2.84 -1.73
CA ILE A 9 6.11 -2.77 -1.56
C ILE A 9 5.42 -2.72 -2.91
N ILE A 10 5.88 -1.86 -3.82
CA ILE A 10 5.30 -1.74 -5.17
C ILE A 10 5.38 -3.08 -5.89
N LYS A 11 6.55 -3.74 -5.90
CA LYS A 11 6.71 -5.05 -6.55
C LYS A 11 5.79 -6.12 -5.97
N ALA A 12 5.70 -6.22 -4.64
CA ALA A 12 4.83 -7.20 -3.99
C ALA A 12 3.34 -6.92 -4.30
N VAL A 13 2.96 -5.65 -4.37
CA VAL A 13 1.60 -5.25 -4.77
C VAL A 13 1.34 -5.55 -6.23
N GLU A 14 2.28 -5.28 -7.14
CA GLU A 14 2.12 -5.63 -8.56
C GLU A 14 1.97 -7.14 -8.77
N GLN A 15 2.66 -7.96 -7.98
CA GLN A 15 2.53 -9.41 -8.06
C GLN A 15 1.11 -9.90 -7.68
N GLU A 16 0.47 -9.30 -6.67
CA GLU A 16 -0.84 -9.73 -6.16
C GLU A 16 -2.03 -8.97 -6.78
N CYS A 17 -1.81 -7.74 -7.24
CA CYS A 17 -2.84 -6.82 -7.73
C CYS A 17 -2.61 -6.32 -9.15
N GLY A 18 -1.54 -6.75 -9.86
CA GLY A 18 -1.14 -6.22 -11.17
C GLY A 18 -2.20 -6.29 -12.27
N ASP A 19 -3.17 -7.20 -12.14
CA ASP A 19 -4.38 -7.28 -12.95
C ASP A 19 -5.25 -6.00 -12.92
N LYS A 20 -5.11 -5.17 -11.87
CA LYS A 20 -5.85 -3.92 -11.68
C LYS A 20 -4.90 -2.77 -11.33
N PRO A 21 -4.41 -1.99 -12.30
CA PRO A 21 -3.41 -0.95 -12.07
C PRO A 21 -3.89 0.16 -11.11
N GLU A 22 -5.17 0.52 -11.16
CA GLU A 22 -5.76 1.51 -10.24
C GLU A 22 -5.76 1.03 -8.79
N ILE A 23 -6.00 -0.26 -8.57
CA ILE A 23 -6.02 -0.88 -7.24
C ILE A 23 -4.58 -1.08 -6.75
N SER A 24 -3.67 -1.48 -7.64
CA SER A 24 -2.25 -1.64 -7.33
C SER A 24 -1.64 -0.35 -6.80
N ARG A 25 -1.87 0.78 -7.47
CA ARG A 25 -1.31 2.07 -7.01
C ARG A 25 -1.85 2.47 -5.64
N LYS A 26 -3.16 2.35 -5.42
CA LYS A 26 -3.80 2.67 -4.12
C LYS A 26 -3.33 1.72 -3.00
N ALA A 27 -3.20 0.42 -3.30
CA ALA A 27 -2.70 -0.59 -2.38
C ALA A 27 -1.26 -0.31 -1.97
N ALA A 28 -0.39 0.04 -2.92
CA ALA A 28 1.00 0.38 -2.65
C ALA A 28 1.11 1.64 -1.77
N ILE A 29 0.29 2.66 -2.03
CA ILE A 29 0.22 3.86 -1.17
C ILE A 29 -0.27 3.51 0.25
N TYR A 30 -1.33 2.72 0.38
CA TYR A 30 -1.87 2.29 1.68
C TYR A 30 -0.85 1.49 2.50
N ILE A 31 -0.21 0.49 1.89
CA ILE A 31 0.78 -0.35 2.57
C ILE A 31 2.01 0.49 2.95
N SER A 32 2.45 1.37 2.04
CA SER A 32 3.54 2.30 2.31
C SER A 32 3.22 3.19 3.51
N HIS A 33 2.04 3.80 3.53
CA HIS A 33 1.64 4.69 4.62
C HIS A 33 1.57 3.96 5.97
N ARG A 34 1.10 2.71 5.99
CA ARG A 34 0.78 2.02 7.24
C ARG A 34 1.90 1.12 7.77
N TYR A 35 2.76 0.60 6.90
CA TYR A 35 3.72 -0.45 7.27
C TYR A 35 5.18 -0.16 6.88
N SER A 36 5.46 0.83 6.02
CA SER A 36 6.84 1.09 5.60
C SER A 36 7.69 1.86 6.61
N GLY A 37 7.05 2.55 7.57
CA GLY A 37 7.72 3.47 8.50
C GLY A 37 8.26 4.73 7.82
N ARG A 38 7.79 5.06 6.62
CA ARG A 38 8.15 6.27 5.85
C ARG A 38 7.17 7.40 6.12
N THR A 39 7.67 8.63 5.94
CA THR A 39 6.82 9.83 6.04
C THR A 39 5.88 9.95 4.84
N LEU A 40 4.76 10.66 5.01
CA LEU A 40 3.83 10.98 3.91
C LEU A 40 4.54 11.69 2.76
N ARG A 41 5.52 12.55 3.06
CA ARG A 41 6.38 13.22 2.09
C ARG A 41 7.19 12.25 1.25
N GLU A 42 7.94 11.34 1.87
CA GLU A 42 8.75 10.34 1.17
C GLU A 42 7.89 9.44 0.27
N ILE A 43 6.70 9.06 0.75
CA ILE A 43 5.73 8.28 -0.03
C ILE A 43 5.24 9.13 -1.21
N GLY A 44 4.82 10.36 -0.96
CA GLY A 44 4.34 11.29 -1.98
C GLY A 44 5.35 11.53 -3.09
N GLU A 45 6.60 11.80 -2.74
CA GLU A 45 7.72 11.95 -3.67
C GLU A 45 7.89 10.69 -4.53
N ARG A 46 7.81 9.50 -3.93
CA ARG A 46 7.93 8.24 -4.69
C ARG A 46 6.78 8.01 -5.66
N PHE A 47 5.57 8.39 -5.28
CA PHE A 47 4.36 8.18 -6.10
C PHE A 47 4.00 9.38 -7.00
N GLY A 48 4.79 10.46 -6.96
CA GLY A 48 4.54 11.70 -7.70
C GLY A 48 3.27 12.44 -7.26
N VAL A 49 2.92 12.36 -5.97
CA VAL A 49 1.70 12.96 -5.40
C VAL A 49 2.02 13.75 -4.13
N GLY A 50 1.19 14.74 -3.78
CA GLY A 50 1.36 15.49 -2.53
C GLY A 50 1.02 14.68 -1.28
N GLU A 51 1.55 15.09 -0.13
CA GLU A 51 1.34 14.41 1.17
C GLU A 51 -0.14 14.24 1.51
N SER A 52 -0.95 15.28 1.27
CA SER A 52 -2.40 15.23 1.48
C SER A 52 -3.09 14.23 0.56
N ALA A 53 -2.55 14.01 -0.64
CA ALA A 53 -3.06 13.01 -1.58
C ALA A 53 -2.74 11.59 -1.12
N VAL A 54 -1.56 11.35 -0.52
CA VAL A 54 -1.20 10.08 0.12
C VAL A 54 -2.18 9.75 1.24
N ALA A 55 -2.40 10.67 2.18
CA ALA A 55 -3.31 10.48 3.29
C ALA A 55 -4.75 10.19 2.81
N ARG A 56 -5.25 11.00 1.84
CA ARG A 56 -6.59 10.81 1.27
C ARG A 56 -6.72 9.49 0.50
N SER A 57 -5.72 9.10 -0.28
CA SER A 57 -5.71 7.84 -1.03
C SER A 57 -5.73 6.64 -0.09
N SER A 58 -4.87 6.66 0.94
CA SER A 58 -4.84 5.64 1.99
C SER A 58 -6.17 5.52 2.71
N GLY A 59 -6.80 6.64 3.08
CA GLY A 59 -8.10 6.64 3.77
C GLY A 59 -9.22 6.08 2.89
N ARG A 60 -9.29 6.48 1.61
CA ARG A 60 -10.28 5.94 0.66
C ARG A 60 -10.09 4.44 0.45
N PHE A 61 -8.84 4.00 0.30
CA PHE A 61 -8.52 2.59 0.09
C PHE A 61 -8.87 1.73 1.32
N GLU A 62 -8.73 2.26 2.54
CA GLU A 62 -9.19 1.56 3.75
C GLU A 62 -10.71 1.31 3.72
N SER A 63 -11.50 2.28 3.26
CA SER A 63 -12.95 2.10 3.09
C SER A 63 -13.29 1.08 2.01
N GLU A 64 -12.59 1.09 0.87
CA GLU A 64 -12.73 0.08 -0.19
C GLU A 64 -12.37 -1.33 0.32
N LEU A 65 -11.31 -1.42 1.13
CA LEU A 65 -10.92 -2.65 1.82
C LEU A 65 -12.04 -3.16 2.72
N LYS A 66 -12.64 -2.31 3.56
CA LYS A 66 -13.72 -2.72 4.47
C LYS A 66 -14.89 -3.37 3.74
N GLY A 67 -15.26 -2.84 2.56
CA GLY A 67 -16.36 -3.33 1.74
C GLY A 67 -16.05 -4.54 0.83
N SER A 68 -14.78 -4.85 0.56
CA SER A 68 -14.42 -5.91 -0.39
C SER A 68 -13.56 -7.01 0.23
N ARG A 69 -14.16 -8.20 0.42
CA ARG A 69 -13.45 -9.39 0.92
C ARG A 69 -12.30 -9.82 0.00
N MET A 70 -12.46 -9.65 -1.31
CA MET A 70 -11.42 -9.96 -2.30
C MET A 70 -10.21 -9.05 -2.14
N LEU A 71 -10.41 -7.74 -1.95
CA LEU A 71 -9.32 -6.79 -1.73
C LEU A 71 -8.58 -7.06 -0.42
N LYS A 72 -9.31 -7.37 0.66
CA LYS A 72 -8.69 -7.78 1.93
C LYS A 72 -7.77 -8.97 1.75
N LYS A 73 -8.21 -10.00 1.00
CA LYS A 73 -7.42 -11.20 0.76
C LYS A 73 -6.15 -10.92 -0.04
N ARG A 74 -6.23 -10.08 -1.08
CA ARG A 74 -5.05 -9.65 -1.86
C ARG A 74 -4.06 -8.89 -0.98
N ILE A 75 -4.52 -7.93 -0.17
CA ILE A 75 -3.65 -7.21 0.76
C ILE A 75 -3.02 -8.17 1.78
N GLU A 76 -3.78 -9.12 2.34
CA GLU A 76 -3.23 -10.12 3.25
C GLU A 76 -2.13 -10.98 2.59
N ASN A 77 -2.24 -11.30 1.31
CA ASN A 77 -1.17 -11.99 0.59
C ASN A 77 0.07 -11.09 0.44
N VAL A 78 -0.11 -9.80 0.09
CA VAL A 78 1.00 -8.84 0.04
C VAL A 78 1.70 -8.75 1.40
N HIS A 79 0.95 -8.78 2.49
CA HIS A 79 1.50 -8.85 3.85
C HIS A 79 2.38 -10.09 4.08
N LYS A 80 1.92 -11.26 3.61
CA LYS A 80 2.69 -12.51 3.71
C LYS A 80 3.97 -12.45 2.88
N VAL A 81 3.90 -11.92 1.66
CA VAL A 81 5.06 -11.77 0.76
C VAL A 81 6.11 -10.83 1.36
N LEU A 82 5.67 -9.72 1.96
CA LEU A 82 6.56 -8.74 2.59
C LEU A 82 6.97 -9.10 4.02
N ALA A 83 6.53 -10.26 4.54
CA ALA A 83 6.70 -10.67 5.94
C ALA A 83 6.31 -9.57 6.95
N LEU A 84 5.28 -8.78 6.62
CA LEU A 84 4.77 -7.72 7.47
C LEU A 84 4.03 -8.34 8.64
N SER A 85 4.55 -8.16 9.87
CA SER A 85 3.87 -8.60 11.08
C SER A 85 2.46 -8.00 11.17
N LYS A 86 1.47 -8.84 11.48
CA LYS A 86 0.15 -8.40 11.95
C LYS A 86 0.37 -7.52 13.18
N VAL A 87 0.09 -6.22 13.04
CA VAL A 87 -0.17 -5.32 14.18
C VAL A 87 -1.68 -5.24 14.34
#